data_AF-V9KI61-F1
#
_entry.id   AF-V9KI61-F1
#
_cell.length_a   1.000
_cell.length_b   1.000
_cell.length_c   1.000
_cell.angle_alpha   90.00
_cell.angle_beta   90.00
_cell.angle_gamma   90.00
#
_symmetry.space_group_name_H-M   'P 1'
#
loop_
_entity.id
_entity.type
_entity.pdbx_description
1 polymer ?
#
loop_
_entity_poly.entity_id
_entity_poly.type
_entity_poly.pdbx_seq_one_letter_code
_entity_poly.pdbx_strand_id
1 'polypeptide(L)'
;MFMVEFDGDCLLIRGGDKEDSLPLSHILGVFDYQFFFFQGIRVRALILINPHNPLGDIYPAHLLKECLDFAHRHKLHVIVDEIYMLSVYDDSTFTSVLSLNPPDPEKIHFMWGFSKDFVMCGMRVAALHTRNEEVRLALNQLASFHSCPGPVQYILSQLIADREWINKTFLPTNRRRLREACHILVDGLTSLGIPVLRSSAGLFVWADFRKFLVTQTFEAEMELWWKFIAEKLYISPGGAFYCCEPGWFRLVFSDSADKIHLGIQRLAMILQAYVSEATPLDDQGKVTLALDSVSTDSDSDSSDERTNSLEEISEESQ
;
A
#
# COMPACT_ATOMS: atom_id res chain seq x y z
N MET A 1 6.44 -0.17 5.73
CA MET A 1 6.88 0.93 4.84
C MET A 1 6.01 2.16 5.10
N PHE A 2 6.57 3.29 5.55
CA PHE A 2 5.85 4.57 5.69
C PHE A 2 6.40 5.56 4.64
N MET A 3 5.56 6.41 4.04
CA MET A 3 6.01 7.45 3.12
C MET A 3 5.58 8.82 3.64
N VAL A 4 6.51 9.75 3.82
CA VAL A 4 6.18 11.13 4.22
C VAL A 4 6.51 12.04 3.04
N GLU A 5 5.52 12.76 2.53
CA GLU A 5 5.71 13.71 1.41
C GLU A 5 5.45 15.14 1.91
N PHE A 6 6.21 16.08 1.38
CA PHE A 6 6.03 17.50 1.63
C PHE A 6 5.59 18.20 0.34
N ASP A 7 4.36 18.70 0.31
CA ASP A 7 3.85 19.52 -0.80
C ASP A 7 3.70 20.98 -0.32
N GLY A 8 4.81 21.72 -0.36
CA GLY A 8 4.89 23.17 -0.12
C GLY A 8 4.61 23.65 1.31
N ASP A 9 3.42 23.35 1.83
CA ASP A 9 2.90 23.75 3.15
C ASP A 9 2.24 22.57 3.90
N CYS A 10 2.16 21.37 3.31
CA CYS A 10 1.48 20.22 3.89
C CYS A 10 2.43 19.04 4.14
N LEU A 11 2.28 18.38 5.30
CA LEU A 11 2.90 17.09 5.60
C LEU A 11 1.90 15.99 5.21
N LEU A 12 2.28 15.10 4.32
CA LEU A 12 1.49 13.93 3.95
C LEU A 12 2.07 12.72 4.65
N ILE A 13 1.32 12.05 5.53
CA ILE A 13 1.78 10.82 6.19
C ILE A 13 1.06 9.63 5.54
N ARG A 14 1.82 8.84 4.80
CA ARG A 14 1.41 7.59 4.15
C ARG A 14 1.87 6.41 5.03
N GLY A 15 0.92 5.62 5.50
CA GLY A 15 1.05 4.69 6.62
C GLY A 15 1.98 3.51 6.37
N GLY A 16 2.04 2.59 7.32
CA GLY A 16 3.01 1.48 7.35
C GLY A 16 2.68 0.37 8.34
N ASP A 17 3.62 -0.55 8.47
CA ASP A 17 3.39 -1.98 8.76
C ASP A 17 2.88 -2.27 10.18
N LYS A 18 2.16 -3.39 10.29
CA LYS A 18 1.64 -3.95 11.55
C LYS A 18 2.64 -4.78 12.36
N GLU A 19 3.79 -5.16 11.79
CA GLU A 19 4.58 -6.28 12.34
C GLU A 19 5.93 -5.95 12.95
N ASP A 20 6.40 -4.71 12.91
CA ASP A 20 7.58 -4.32 13.68
C ASP A 20 7.25 -3.18 14.64
N SER A 21 7.65 -3.38 15.90
CA SER A 21 7.65 -2.41 17.00
C SER A 21 8.62 -1.25 16.74
N LEU A 22 8.51 -0.58 15.59
CA LEU A 22 9.23 0.64 15.31
C LEU A 22 8.58 1.77 16.12
N PRO A 23 9.35 2.53 16.92
CA PRO A 23 8.80 3.62 17.70
C PRO A 23 8.14 4.67 16.81
N LEU A 24 7.02 5.21 17.28
CA LEU A 24 6.18 6.23 16.62
C LEU A 24 6.95 7.41 16.00
N SER A 25 8.16 7.70 16.48
CA SER A 25 9.08 8.70 15.94
C SER A 25 9.48 8.44 14.49
N HIS A 26 9.40 7.20 14.01
CA HIS A 26 9.67 6.82 12.61
C HIS A 26 8.41 6.79 11.74
N ILE A 27 7.23 6.65 12.35
CA ILE A 27 5.91 6.53 11.69
C ILE A 27 5.34 7.91 11.35
N LEU A 28 5.46 8.81 12.31
CA LEU A 28 5.15 10.20 12.10
C LEU A 28 6.38 10.83 11.45
N GLY A 29 6.18 11.66 10.44
CA GLY A 29 7.17 12.66 10.03
C GLY A 29 7.46 13.67 11.15
N VAL A 30 7.72 13.22 12.39
CA VAL A 30 8.23 14.02 13.51
C VAL A 30 9.65 14.46 13.19
N PHE A 31 10.46 13.58 12.60
CA PHE A 31 11.75 13.97 12.03
C PHE A 31 11.58 14.99 10.90
N ASP A 32 10.61 14.77 10.00
CA ASP A 32 10.38 15.67 8.88
C ASP A 32 9.78 17.01 9.31
N TYR A 33 8.83 17.03 10.24
CA TYR A 33 8.22 18.26 10.77
C TYR A 33 9.26 19.11 11.50
N GLN A 34 10.09 18.51 12.35
CA GLN A 34 11.16 19.24 13.02
C GLN A 34 12.19 19.74 12.01
N PHE A 35 12.58 18.90 11.04
CA PHE A 35 13.46 19.29 9.95
C PHE A 35 12.93 20.51 9.18
N PHE A 36 11.68 20.47 8.72
CA PHE A 36 11.05 21.59 8.01
C PHE A 36 10.94 22.83 8.88
N PHE A 37 10.56 22.67 10.15
CA PHE A 37 10.52 23.77 11.11
C PHE A 37 11.90 24.45 11.26
N PHE A 38 12.99 23.67 11.36
CA PHE A 38 14.35 24.21 11.42
C PHE A 38 14.81 24.86 10.11
N GLN A 39 14.30 24.41 8.96
CA GLN A 39 14.51 25.06 7.65
C GLN A 39 13.66 26.33 7.46
N GLY A 40 12.87 26.73 8.46
CA GLY A 40 11.98 27.90 8.38
C GLY A 40 10.72 27.68 7.54
N ILE A 41 10.43 26.42 7.18
CA ILE A 41 9.26 26.03 6.41
C ILE A 41 8.06 25.87 7.35
N ARG A 42 6.92 26.46 6.99
CA ARG A 42 5.74 26.53 7.87
C ARG A 42 4.66 25.51 7.47
N VAL A 43 4.72 24.32 8.06
CA VAL A 43 3.70 23.28 7.89
C VAL A 43 2.33 23.76 8.40
N ARG A 44 1.27 23.51 7.62
CA ARG A 44 -0.11 23.96 7.84
C ARG A 44 -1.10 22.84 8.05
N ALA A 45 -0.90 21.73 7.37
CA ALA A 45 -1.81 20.61 7.40
C ALA A 45 -1.08 19.27 7.39
N LEU A 46 -1.74 18.28 7.96
CA LEU A 46 -1.46 16.87 7.84
C LEU A 46 -2.48 16.27 6.87
N ILE A 47 -2.04 15.56 5.84
CA ILE A 47 -2.92 14.82 4.92
C ILE A 47 -2.78 13.33 5.22
N LEU A 48 -3.91 12.63 5.34
CA LEU A 48 -3.99 11.19 5.56
C LEU A 48 -4.90 10.60 4.49
N ILE A 49 -4.57 9.40 4.00
CA ILE A 49 -5.41 8.63 3.08
C ILE A 49 -5.75 7.32 3.77
N ASN A 50 -7.02 7.08 4.07
CA ASN A 50 -7.46 5.91 4.82
C ASN A 50 -8.83 5.40 4.31
N PRO A 51 -8.92 4.21 3.69
CA PRO A 51 -7.85 3.26 3.43
C PRO A 51 -6.77 3.78 2.47
N HIS A 52 -5.53 3.31 2.67
CA HIS A 52 -4.34 3.90 2.09
C HIS A 52 -4.11 3.54 0.61
N ASN A 53 -3.65 4.51 -0.19
CA ASN A 53 -3.18 4.31 -1.57
C ASN A 53 -1.70 4.71 -1.63
N PRO A 54 -0.77 3.81 -2.00
CA PRO A 54 -0.97 2.57 -2.77
C PRO A 54 -1.00 1.26 -1.98
N LEU A 55 -0.91 1.32 -0.64
CA LEU A 55 -0.70 0.11 0.18
C LEU A 55 -1.96 -0.78 0.33
N GLY A 56 -3.15 -0.18 0.27
CA GLY A 56 -4.43 -0.89 0.50
C GLY A 56 -4.67 -1.23 1.97
N ASP A 57 -3.86 -0.62 2.84
CA ASP A 57 -3.92 -0.84 4.28
C ASP A 57 -4.90 0.10 4.97
N ILE A 58 -5.45 -0.35 6.10
CA ILE A 58 -6.41 0.43 6.89
C ILE A 58 -5.72 0.88 8.17
N TYR A 59 -5.75 2.18 8.43
CA TYR A 59 -5.16 2.71 9.65
C TYR A 59 -5.98 2.24 10.86
N PRO A 60 -5.34 1.59 11.85
CA PRO A 60 -6.01 1.30 13.10
C PRO A 60 -6.51 2.59 13.78
N ALA A 61 -7.61 2.50 14.52
CA ALA A 61 -8.20 3.66 15.19
C ALA A 61 -7.23 4.38 16.14
N HIS A 62 -6.34 3.64 16.81
CA HIS A 62 -5.34 4.23 17.71
C HIS A 62 -4.32 5.08 16.93
N LEU A 63 -3.82 4.58 15.80
CA LEU A 63 -2.88 5.31 14.94
C LEU A 63 -3.52 6.58 14.38
N LEU A 64 -4.78 6.50 13.93
CA LEU A 64 -5.51 7.68 13.47
C LEU A 64 -5.62 8.72 14.59
N LYS A 65 -5.92 8.31 15.83
CA LYS A 65 -5.98 9.20 16.99
C LYS A 65 -4.62 9.85 17.29
N GLU A 66 -3.53 9.09 17.24
CA GLU A 66 -2.18 9.61 17.45
C GLU A 66 -1.80 10.68 16.43
N CYS A 67 -2.17 10.49 15.16
CA CYS A 67 -2.01 11.50 14.12
C CYS A 67 -2.81 12.78 14.42
N LEU A 68 -4.05 12.65 14.90
CA LEU A 68 -4.88 13.79 15.28
C LEU A 68 -4.30 14.53 16.51
N ASP A 69 -3.79 13.80 17.49
CA ASP A 69 -3.14 14.37 18.67
C ASP A 69 -1.84 15.09 18.30
N PHE A 70 -1.06 14.55 17.36
CA PHE A 70 0.10 15.23 16.78
C PHE A 70 -0.29 16.54 16.09
N ALA A 71 -1.28 16.50 15.20
CA ALA A 71 -1.77 17.69 14.51
C ALA A 71 -2.27 18.76 15.50
N HIS A 72 -3.00 18.35 16.54
CA HIS A 72 -3.45 19.25 17.60
C HIS A 72 -2.29 19.95 18.31
N ARG A 73 -1.27 19.21 18.77
CA ARG A 73 -0.07 19.78 19.42
C ARG A 73 0.62 20.84 18.57
N HIS A 74 0.65 20.62 17.25
CA HIS A 74 1.30 21.51 16.29
C HIS A 74 0.33 22.51 15.62
N LYS A 75 -0.93 22.55 16.08
CA LYS A 75 -1.99 23.45 15.57
C LYS A 75 -2.25 23.28 14.06
N LEU A 76 -2.00 22.11 13.50
CA LEU A 76 -2.18 21.78 12.09
C LEU A 76 -3.64 21.46 11.76
N HIS A 77 -4.04 21.73 10.52
CA HIS A 77 -5.23 21.12 9.93
C HIS A 77 -4.98 19.64 9.65
N VAL A 78 -6.03 18.83 9.57
CA VAL A 78 -5.96 17.43 9.14
C VAL A 78 -6.96 17.23 8.03
N ILE A 79 -6.48 16.79 6.87
CA ILE A 79 -7.31 16.41 5.74
C ILE A 79 -7.24 14.89 5.65
N VAL A 80 -8.38 14.22 5.79
CA VAL A 80 -8.48 12.76 5.68
C VAL A 80 -9.28 12.42 4.44
N ASP A 81 -8.58 11.84 3.46
CA ASP A 81 -9.16 11.28 2.25
C ASP A 81 -9.60 9.83 2.54
N GLU A 82 -10.90 9.62 2.62
CA GLU A 82 -11.52 8.32 2.85
C GLU A 82 -12.16 7.75 1.58
N ILE A 83 -11.71 8.14 0.38
CA ILE A 83 -12.27 7.74 -0.93
C ILE A 83 -12.47 6.22 -1.14
N TYR A 84 -11.79 5.36 -0.36
CA TYR A 84 -11.89 3.90 -0.42
C TYR A 84 -12.66 3.29 0.78
N MET A 85 -13.37 4.09 1.60
CA MET A 85 -13.99 3.63 2.85
C MET A 85 -15.02 2.49 2.67
N LEU A 86 -15.67 2.39 1.51
CA LEU A 86 -16.63 1.31 1.23
C LEU A 86 -15.99 0.13 0.46
N SER A 87 -14.76 0.32 -0.04
CA SER A 87 -13.94 -0.69 -0.73
C SER A 87 -13.06 -1.51 0.23
N VAL A 88 -13.55 -1.75 1.45
CA VAL A 88 -12.96 -2.67 2.44
C VAL A 88 -13.57 -4.05 2.19
N TYR A 89 -12.75 -4.98 1.73
CA TYR A 89 -13.23 -6.29 1.26
C TYR A 89 -12.76 -7.45 2.12
N ASP A 90 -11.89 -7.26 3.11
CA ASP A 90 -11.57 -8.26 4.13
C ASP A 90 -12.40 -8.06 5.41
N ASP A 91 -12.22 -8.94 6.39
CA ASP A 91 -12.85 -8.84 7.72
C ASP A 91 -12.22 -7.73 8.61
N SER A 92 -11.43 -6.85 8.00
CA SER A 92 -10.79 -5.72 8.68
C SER A 92 -11.81 -4.62 9.02
N THR A 93 -11.72 -4.09 10.23
CA THR A 93 -12.56 -2.97 10.68
C THR A 93 -11.99 -1.65 10.18
N PHE A 94 -12.81 -0.88 9.45
CA PHE A 94 -12.52 0.50 9.07
C PHE A 94 -13.14 1.48 10.06
N THR A 95 -12.36 2.49 10.46
CA THR A 95 -12.78 3.58 11.33
C THR A 95 -12.66 4.90 10.60
N SER A 96 -13.78 5.55 10.33
CA SER A 96 -13.80 6.90 9.76
C SER A 96 -13.32 7.92 10.79
N VAL A 97 -12.58 8.93 10.34
CA VAL A 97 -12.21 10.10 11.16
C VAL A 97 -13.44 10.80 11.73
N LEU A 98 -14.58 10.77 11.03
CA LEU A 98 -15.83 11.38 11.48
C LEU A 98 -16.48 10.64 12.65
N SER A 99 -16.07 9.39 12.92
CA SER A 99 -16.51 8.62 14.08
C SER A 99 -15.66 8.88 15.34
N LEU A 100 -14.54 9.61 15.20
CA LEU A 100 -13.65 9.94 16.30
C LEU A 100 -14.09 11.24 17.00
N ASN A 101 -13.65 11.39 18.25
CA ASN A 101 -13.83 12.61 19.06
C ASN A 101 -12.48 13.28 19.32
N PRO A 102 -11.91 13.97 18.32
CA PRO A 102 -10.64 14.66 18.43
C PRO A 102 -10.77 15.97 19.21
N PRO A 103 -9.66 16.50 19.77
CA PRO A 103 -9.67 17.73 20.55
C PRO A 103 -10.05 18.98 19.73
N ASP A 104 -9.61 19.07 18.46
CA ASP A 104 -9.90 20.20 17.56
C ASP A 104 -10.74 19.77 16.33
N PRO A 105 -12.04 19.51 16.47
CA PRO A 105 -12.87 19.03 15.36
C PRO A 105 -13.02 20.05 14.21
N GLU A 106 -12.81 21.35 14.47
CA GLU A 106 -12.79 22.40 13.46
C GLU A 106 -11.52 22.39 12.59
N LYS A 107 -10.49 21.62 12.94
CA LYS A 107 -9.28 21.48 12.13
C LYS A 107 -9.29 20.22 11.27
N ILE A 108 -10.38 19.47 11.28
CA ILE A 108 -10.48 18.19 10.60
C ILE A 108 -11.42 18.31 9.41
N HIS A 109 -10.93 17.87 8.27
CA HIS A 109 -11.58 17.95 6.98
C HIS A 109 -11.63 16.55 6.39
N PHE A 110 -12.83 16.07 6.09
CA PHE A 110 -13.06 14.77 5.50
C PHE A 110 -13.32 14.92 4.00
N MET A 111 -12.77 14.00 3.21
CA MET A 111 -13.02 13.91 1.78
C MET A 111 -13.45 12.50 1.39
N TRP A 112 -14.45 12.41 0.51
CA TRP A 112 -14.91 11.15 -0.07
C TRP A 112 -15.54 11.40 -1.44
N GLY A 113 -15.77 10.36 -2.24
CA GLY A 113 -16.47 10.51 -3.51
C GLY A 113 -16.90 9.19 -4.16
N PHE A 114 -17.69 9.31 -5.22
CA PHE A 114 -18.31 8.17 -5.91
C PHE A 114 -17.36 7.42 -6.85
N SER A 115 -16.15 7.96 -7.06
CA SER A 115 -15.26 7.51 -8.12
C SER A 115 -14.77 6.07 -7.94
N LYS A 116 -14.58 5.63 -6.69
CA LYS A 116 -13.97 4.34 -6.36
C LYS A 116 -15.02 3.39 -5.81
N ASP A 117 -15.62 3.75 -4.69
CA ASP A 117 -16.60 2.95 -3.97
C ASP A 117 -17.87 2.63 -4.77
N PHE A 118 -18.26 3.51 -5.70
CA PHE A 118 -19.43 3.32 -6.58
C PHE A 118 -19.07 3.13 -8.06
N VAL A 119 -17.79 2.98 -8.40
CA VAL A 119 -17.33 2.75 -9.79
C VAL A 119 -17.77 3.86 -10.76
N MET A 120 -17.95 5.10 -10.27
CA MET A 120 -18.47 6.23 -11.04
C MET A 120 -17.39 7.31 -11.27
N CYS A 121 -16.18 6.90 -11.63
CA CYS A 121 -15.04 7.83 -11.81
C CYS A 121 -15.32 8.93 -12.84
N GLY A 122 -16.08 8.63 -13.89
CA GLY A 122 -16.50 9.57 -14.94
C GLY A 122 -17.56 10.59 -14.52
N MET A 123 -18.27 10.37 -13.41
CA MET A 123 -19.31 11.29 -12.92
C MET A 123 -18.75 12.54 -12.24
N ARG A 124 -17.46 12.50 -11.86
CA ARG A 124 -16.72 13.63 -11.26
C ARG A 124 -17.40 14.23 -10.01
N VAL A 125 -17.88 13.37 -9.11
CA VAL A 125 -18.51 13.82 -7.86
C VAL A 125 -17.75 13.34 -6.63
N ALA A 126 -17.52 14.30 -5.74
CA ALA A 126 -16.92 14.13 -4.42
C ALA A 126 -17.63 15.05 -3.41
N ALA A 127 -17.47 14.74 -2.13
CA ALA A 127 -17.94 15.53 -1.01
C ALA A 127 -16.75 15.88 -0.12
N LEU A 128 -16.71 17.13 0.33
CA LEU A 128 -15.81 17.59 1.38
C LEU A 128 -16.66 18.03 2.56
N HIS A 129 -16.36 17.48 3.74
CA HIS A 129 -17.03 17.84 4.99
C HIS A 129 -16.03 18.52 5.92
N THR A 130 -16.38 19.71 6.40
CA THR A 130 -15.59 20.48 7.37
C THR A 130 -16.52 21.16 8.38
N ARG A 131 -16.10 21.21 9.65
CA ARG A 131 -16.77 22.01 10.70
C ARG A 131 -16.23 23.44 10.77
N ASN A 132 -15.13 23.72 10.07
CA ASN A 132 -14.52 25.03 10.04
C ASN A 132 -15.31 25.99 9.14
N GLU A 133 -15.87 27.04 9.73
CA GLU A 133 -16.68 28.00 9.00
C GLU A 133 -15.88 28.80 7.97
N GLU A 134 -14.66 29.20 8.30
CA GLU A 134 -13.80 29.96 7.37
C GLU A 134 -13.43 29.13 6.14
N VAL A 135 -13.04 27.86 6.34
CA VAL A 135 -12.77 26.93 5.23
C VAL A 135 -14.04 26.70 4.42
N ARG A 136 -15.19 26.52 5.05
CA ARG A 136 -16.47 26.31 4.36
C ARG A 136 -16.84 27.52 3.49
N LEU A 137 -16.69 28.74 4.01
CA LEU A 137 -16.95 29.98 3.27
C LEU A 137 -15.98 30.12 2.09
N ALA A 138 -14.69 29.83 2.27
CA ALA A 138 -13.70 29.85 1.20
C ALA A 138 -14.03 28.82 0.10
N LEU A 139 -14.38 27.59 0.48
CA LEU A 139 -14.79 26.54 -0.46
C LEU A 139 -16.07 26.89 -1.22
N ASN A 140 -17.03 27.56 -0.60
CA ASN A 140 -18.25 28.01 -1.28
C ASN A 140 -17.95 29.00 -2.41
N GLN A 141 -16.93 29.86 -2.25
CA GLN A 141 -16.51 30.76 -3.34
C GLN A 141 -15.93 29.95 -4.52
N LEU A 142 -15.17 28.89 -4.23
CA LEU A 142 -14.60 28.00 -5.23
C LEU A 142 -15.62 27.06 -5.88
N ALA A 143 -16.73 26.77 -5.19
CA ALA A 143 -17.78 25.88 -5.67
C ALA A 143 -18.40 26.36 -6.98
N SER A 144 -18.39 27.68 -7.27
CA SER A 144 -18.85 28.24 -8.54
C SER A 144 -18.10 27.67 -9.76
N PHE A 145 -16.84 27.28 -9.59
CA PHE A 145 -16.01 26.70 -10.66
C PHE A 145 -16.01 25.17 -10.69
N HIS A 146 -16.40 24.55 -9.58
CA HIS A 146 -16.27 23.10 -9.35
C HIS A 146 -17.60 22.44 -8.94
N SER A 147 -18.72 23.09 -9.23
CA SER A 147 -20.04 22.59 -8.83
C SER A 147 -20.39 21.28 -9.51
N CYS A 148 -21.06 20.39 -8.78
CA CYS A 148 -21.62 19.18 -9.35
C CYS A 148 -22.81 19.56 -10.26
N PRO A 149 -22.88 19.09 -11.52
CA PRO A 149 -24.00 19.40 -12.40
C PRO A 149 -25.34 18.96 -11.81
N GLY A 150 -26.38 19.80 -11.89
CA GLY A 150 -27.72 19.52 -11.33
C GLY A 150 -28.31 18.16 -11.73
N PRO A 151 -28.27 17.75 -13.01
CA PRO A 151 -28.73 16.41 -13.43
C PRO A 151 -27.96 15.27 -12.76
N VAL A 152 -26.65 15.44 -12.55
CA VAL A 152 -25.81 14.46 -11.85
C VAL A 152 -26.21 14.39 -10.37
N GLN A 153 -26.42 15.53 -9.72
CA GLN A 153 -26.92 15.57 -8.33
C GLN A 153 -28.26 14.83 -8.19
N TYR A 154 -29.18 15.01 -9.14
CA TYR A 154 -30.47 14.33 -9.13
C TYR A 154 -30.33 12.80 -9.24
N ILE A 155 -29.52 12.30 -10.18
CA ILE A 155 -29.30 10.85 -10.34
C ILE A 155 -28.65 10.27 -9.08
N LEU A 156 -27.62 10.95 -8.56
CA LEU A 156 -26.93 10.50 -7.36
C LEU A 156 -27.82 10.53 -6.12
N SER A 157 -28.73 11.50 -6.01
CA SER A 157 -29.66 11.57 -4.87
C SER A 157 -30.63 10.39 -4.85
N GLN A 158 -31.11 9.95 -6.02
CA GLN A 158 -31.93 8.73 -6.13
C GLN A 158 -31.11 7.47 -5.76
N LEU A 159 -29.88 7.38 -6.25
CA LEU A 159 -29.00 6.26 -5.93
C LEU A 159 -28.74 6.13 -4.43
N ILE A 160 -28.34 7.23 -3.77
CA ILE A 160 -28.03 7.19 -2.32
C ILE A 160 -29.27 7.09 -1.44
N ALA A 161 -30.46 7.42 -1.97
CA ALA A 161 -31.72 7.23 -1.26
C ALA A 161 -32.09 5.74 -1.13
N ASP A 162 -31.70 4.90 -2.09
CA ASP A 162 -31.94 3.45 -2.04
C ASP A 162 -30.91 2.73 -1.13
N ARG A 163 -31.06 2.96 0.18
CA ARG A 163 -30.20 2.36 1.21
C ARG A 163 -30.34 0.84 1.26
N GLU A 164 -31.50 0.30 0.89
CA GLU A 164 -31.71 -1.14 0.90
C GLU A 164 -30.88 -1.82 -0.18
N TRP A 165 -30.97 -1.36 -1.43
CA TRP A 165 -30.15 -1.89 -2.52
C TRP A 165 -28.65 -1.70 -2.25
N ILE A 166 -28.24 -0.52 -1.75
CA ILE A 166 -26.83 -0.26 -1.41
C ILE A 166 -26.32 -1.30 -0.41
N ASN A 167 -27.02 -1.48 0.70
CA ASN A 167 -26.54 -2.28 1.83
C ASN A 167 -26.71 -3.78 1.63
N LYS A 168 -27.79 -4.22 0.96
CA LYS A 168 -28.09 -5.65 0.78
C LYS A 168 -27.56 -6.24 -0.51
N THR A 169 -27.36 -5.41 -1.55
CA THR A 169 -27.02 -5.90 -2.89
C THR A 169 -25.68 -5.35 -3.37
N PHE A 170 -25.55 -4.03 -3.50
CA PHE A 170 -24.40 -3.41 -4.15
C PHE A 170 -23.10 -3.62 -3.37
N LEU A 171 -23.04 -3.17 -2.11
CA LEU A 171 -21.81 -3.26 -1.31
C LEU A 171 -21.36 -4.70 -1.06
N PRO A 172 -22.24 -5.66 -0.68
CA PRO A 172 -21.83 -7.06 -0.52
C PRO A 172 -21.30 -7.66 -1.82
N THR A 173 -21.95 -7.37 -2.96
CA THR A 173 -21.51 -7.87 -4.28
C THR A 173 -20.17 -7.26 -4.67
N ASN A 174 -19.99 -5.95 -4.48
CA ASN A 174 -18.75 -5.25 -4.80
C ASN A 174 -17.58 -5.79 -3.98
N ARG A 175 -17.74 -5.90 -2.66
CA ARG A 175 -16.71 -6.43 -1.76
C ARG A 175 -16.33 -7.87 -2.10
N ARG A 176 -17.31 -8.74 -2.37
CA ARG A 176 -17.04 -10.12 -2.80
C ARG A 176 -16.18 -10.15 -4.06
N ARG A 177 -16.56 -9.38 -5.09
CA ARG A 177 -15.83 -9.32 -6.37
C ARG A 177 -14.42 -8.74 -6.22
N LEU A 178 -14.26 -7.71 -5.38
CA LEU A 178 -12.94 -7.15 -5.08
C LEU A 178 -12.05 -8.17 -4.37
N ARG A 179 -12.58 -8.90 -3.38
CA ARG A 179 -11.86 -9.97 -2.69
C ARG A 179 -11.43 -11.08 -3.66
N GLU A 180 -12.37 -11.57 -4.49
CA GLU A 180 -12.09 -12.60 -5.50
C GLU A 180 -10.99 -12.15 -6.48
N ALA A 181 -11.08 -10.93 -7.01
CA ALA A 181 -10.09 -10.38 -7.93
C ALA A 181 -8.72 -10.15 -7.26
N CYS A 182 -8.71 -9.69 -6.01
CA CYS A 182 -7.49 -9.54 -5.21
C CYS A 182 -6.81 -10.89 -5.03
N HIS A 183 -7.54 -11.94 -4.62
CA HIS A 183 -6.99 -13.29 -4.47
C HIS A 183 -6.40 -13.82 -5.78
N ILE A 184 -7.10 -13.69 -6.91
CA ILE A 184 -6.58 -14.12 -8.22
C ILE A 184 -5.22 -13.46 -8.51
N LEU A 185 -5.11 -12.15 -8.27
CA LEU A 185 -3.86 -11.43 -8.49
C LEU A 185 -2.76 -11.86 -7.51
N VAL A 186 -3.07 -11.92 -6.22
CA VAL A 186 -2.11 -12.26 -5.16
C VAL A 186 -1.58 -13.69 -5.33
N ASP A 187 -2.46 -14.66 -5.61
CA ASP A 187 -2.07 -16.05 -5.88
C ASP A 187 -1.18 -16.15 -7.12
N GLY A 188 -1.55 -15.40 -8.18
CA GLY A 188 -0.74 -15.31 -9.40
C GLY A 188 0.66 -14.74 -9.14
N LEU A 189 0.75 -13.63 -8.43
CA LEU A 189 2.04 -13.02 -8.06
C LEU A 189 2.86 -13.94 -7.15
N THR A 190 2.22 -14.60 -6.19
CA THR A 190 2.87 -15.57 -5.30
C THR A 190 3.45 -16.75 -6.07
N SER A 191 2.75 -17.23 -7.10
CA SER A 191 3.26 -18.30 -7.98
C SER A 191 4.51 -17.91 -8.78
N LEU A 192 4.71 -16.60 -9.03
CA LEU A 192 5.93 -16.03 -9.62
C LEU A 192 6.99 -15.67 -8.56
N GLY A 193 6.69 -15.99 -7.29
CA GLY A 193 7.49 -15.66 -6.12
C GLY A 193 7.57 -14.16 -5.83
N ILE A 194 6.59 -13.36 -6.25
CA ILE A 194 6.49 -11.92 -5.95
C ILE A 194 5.69 -11.77 -4.65
N PRO A 195 6.32 -11.38 -3.53
CA PRO A 195 5.60 -11.08 -2.30
C PRO A 195 4.70 -9.87 -2.48
N VAL A 196 3.58 -9.86 -1.77
CA VAL A 196 2.61 -8.77 -1.79
C VAL A 196 2.34 -8.33 -0.35
N LEU A 197 2.39 -7.03 -0.10
CA LEU A 197 1.99 -6.47 1.19
C LEU A 197 0.50 -6.72 1.39
N ARG A 198 0.13 -7.21 2.57
CA ARG A 198 -1.26 -7.54 2.89
C ARG A 198 -2.15 -6.30 2.70
N SER A 199 -3.14 -6.42 1.82
CA SER A 199 -4.10 -5.36 1.51
C SER A 199 -5.47 -5.77 2.01
N SER A 200 -6.16 -4.89 2.73
CA SER A 200 -7.52 -5.14 3.25
C SER A 200 -8.59 -4.33 2.52
N ALA A 201 -8.16 -3.35 1.71
CA ALA A 201 -9.04 -2.38 1.09
C ALA A 201 -8.46 -1.79 -0.19
N GLY A 202 -9.28 -1.00 -0.89
CA GLY A 202 -8.91 -0.34 -2.13
C GLY A 202 -9.11 -1.24 -3.36
N LEU A 203 -8.35 -0.96 -4.41
CA LEU A 203 -8.52 -1.59 -5.73
C LEU A 203 -7.19 -2.13 -6.27
N PHE A 204 -6.18 -2.22 -5.41
CA PHE A 204 -4.80 -2.47 -5.78
C PHE A 204 -4.06 -3.23 -4.68
N VAL A 205 -2.93 -3.81 -5.08
CA VAL A 205 -1.94 -4.42 -4.20
C VAL A 205 -0.58 -3.76 -4.39
N TRP A 206 0.24 -3.82 -3.36
CA TRP A 206 1.61 -3.32 -3.36
C TRP A 206 2.58 -4.50 -3.33
N ALA A 207 3.28 -4.71 -4.43
CA ALA A 207 4.05 -5.91 -4.71
C ALA A 207 5.55 -5.63 -4.74
N ASP A 208 6.32 -6.58 -4.23
CA ASP A 208 7.77 -6.48 -4.07
C ASP A 208 8.50 -7.17 -5.23
N PHE A 209 9.08 -6.36 -6.11
CA PHE A 209 9.90 -6.78 -7.24
C PHE A 209 11.40 -6.62 -6.99
N ARG A 210 11.83 -6.26 -5.76
CA ARG A 210 13.24 -5.97 -5.46
C ARG A 210 14.17 -7.10 -5.87
N LYS A 211 13.73 -8.35 -5.73
CA LYS A 211 14.49 -9.55 -6.15
C LYS A 211 14.79 -9.63 -7.65
N PHE A 212 14.05 -8.89 -8.48
CA PHE A 212 14.24 -8.85 -9.94
C PHE A 212 15.06 -7.65 -10.39
N LEU A 213 15.37 -6.69 -9.50
CA LEU A 213 16.23 -5.58 -9.89
C LEU A 213 17.69 -6.02 -9.90
N VAL A 214 18.41 -5.67 -10.98
CA VAL A 214 19.86 -5.89 -11.08
C VAL A 214 20.62 -5.10 -10.00
N THR A 215 20.20 -3.85 -9.78
CA THR A 215 20.68 -3.00 -8.68
C THR A 215 19.49 -2.42 -7.93
N GLN A 216 19.63 -2.22 -6.61
CA GLN A 216 18.59 -1.60 -5.79
C GLN A 216 18.58 -0.07 -5.97
N THR A 217 18.27 0.39 -7.19
CA THR A 217 18.20 1.81 -7.55
C THR A 217 16.92 2.12 -8.33
N PHE A 218 16.50 3.39 -8.35
CA PHE A 218 15.30 3.81 -9.10
C PHE A 218 15.52 3.72 -10.61
N GLU A 219 16.76 3.82 -11.09
CA GLU A 219 17.09 3.60 -12.49
C GLU A 219 16.77 2.16 -12.91
N ALA A 220 17.15 1.17 -12.10
CA ALA A 220 16.84 -0.24 -12.35
C ALA A 220 15.32 -0.51 -12.26
N GLU A 221 14.62 0.13 -11.32
CA GLU A 221 13.15 0.09 -11.25
C GLU A 221 12.53 0.57 -12.57
N MET A 222 13.02 1.69 -13.11
CA MET A 222 12.53 2.26 -14.36
C MET A 222 12.89 1.41 -15.58
N GLU A 223 14.06 0.79 -15.63
CA GLU A 223 14.42 -0.17 -16.68
C GLU A 223 13.48 -1.37 -16.71
N LEU A 224 13.22 -1.99 -15.55
CA LEU A 224 12.25 -3.07 -15.43
C LEU A 224 10.84 -2.60 -15.82
N TRP A 225 10.45 -1.41 -15.39
CA TRP A 225 9.15 -0.84 -15.75
C TRP A 225 8.99 -0.63 -17.26
N TRP A 226 10.03 -0.16 -17.96
CA TRP A 226 10.00 -0.02 -19.42
C TRP A 226 9.86 -1.35 -20.14
N LYS A 227 10.43 -2.44 -19.60
CA LYS A 227 10.23 -3.80 -20.12
C LYS A 227 8.76 -4.22 -19.98
N PHE A 228 8.11 -3.90 -18.85
CA PHE A 228 6.66 -4.14 -18.71
C PHE A 228 5.84 -3.39 -19.76
N ILE A 229 6.15 -2.10 -19.98
CA ILE A 229 5.44 -1.26 -20.96
C ILE A 229 5.62 -1.80 -22.38
N ALA A 230 6.84 -2.20 -22.76
CA ALA A 230 7.15 -2.77 -24.07
C ALA A 230 6.28 -4.01 -24.37
N GLU A 231 6.06 -4.84 -23.36
CA GLU A 231 5.21 -6.04 -23.42
C GLU A 231 3.75 -5.77 -23.05
N LYS A 232 3.30 -4.52 -23.17
CA LYS A 232 1.90 -4.10 -23.01
C LYS A 232 1.33 -4.43 -21.63
N LEU A 233 2.16 -4.35 -20.59
CA LEU A 233 1.76 -4.46 -19.20
C LEU A 233 2.02 -3.12 -18.50
N TYR A 234 0.96 -2.42 -18.13
CA TYR A 234 1.07 -1.17 -17.37
C TYR A 234 0.79 -1.44 -15.89
N ILE A 235 1.83 -1.32 -15.08
CA ILE A 235 1.77 -1.28 -13.61
C ILE A 235 2.47 -0.01 -13.14
N SER A 236 2.18 0.49 -11.94
CA SER A 236 2.75 1.76 -11.49
C SER A 236 4.01 1.53 -10.65
N PRO A 237 5.17 2.11 -10.99
CA PRO A 237 6.41 1.93 -10.25
C PRO A 237 6.38 2.65 -8.91
N GLY A 238 7.20 2.18 -7.96
CA GLY A 238 7.23 2.62 -6.58
C GLY A 238 7.62 4.09 -6.44
N GLY A 239 8.59 4.52 -7.24
CA GLY A 239 9.05 5.90 -7.31
C GLY A 239 7.94 6.89 -7.67
N ALA A 240 6.92 6.48 -8.44
CA ALA A 240 5.78 7.34 -8.78
C ALA A 240 4.86 7.63 -7.56
N PHE A 241 5.01 6.89 -6.46
CA PHE A 241 4.34 7.13 -5.19
C PHE A 241 5.28 7.69 -4.12
N TYR A 242 6.48 8.14 -4.50
CA TYR A 242 7.52 8.58 -3.58
C TYR A 242 7.90 7.49 -2.55
N CYS A 243 7.85 6.22 -2.96
CA CYS A 243 8.43 5.15 -2.17
C CYS A 243 9.92 5.43 -1.99
N CYS A 244 10.43 5.29 -0.77
CA CYS A 244 11.85 5.53 -0.46
C CYS A 244 12.76 4.39 -0.90
N GLU A 245 12.19 3.23 -1.20
CA GLU A 245 12.90 2.04 -1.66
C GLU A 245 12.49 1.73 -3.10
N PRO A 246 13.43 1.50 -4.03
CA PRO A 246 13.09 1.05 -5.38
C PRO A 246 12.61 -0.41 -5.37
N GLY A 247 11.95 -0.81 -6.45
CA GLY A 247 11.54 -2.19 -6.70
C GLY A 247 10.15 -2.53 -6.19
N TRP A 248 9.37 -1.55 -5.78
CA TRP A 248 7.96 -1.76 -5.44
C TRP A 248 7.05 -1.37 -6.61
N PHE A 249 5.93 -2.07 -6.77
CA PHE A 249 4.96 -1.75 -7.81
C PHE A 249 3.53 -1.84 -7.30
N ARG A 250 2.68 -0.90 -7.72
CA ARG A 250 1.22 -0.97 -7.52
C ARG A 250 0.57 -1.65 -8.71
N LEU A 251 -0.18 -2.71 -8.42
CA LEU A 251 -1.01 -3.42 -9.40
C LEU A 251 -2.48 -3.25 -9.06
N VAL A 252 -3.28 -2.81 -10.03
CA VAL A 252 -4.74 -2.64 -9.88
C VAL A 252 -5.43 -3.94 -10.31
N PHE A 253 -6.28 -4.50 -9.45
CA PHE A 253 -6.99 -5.76 -9.72
C PHE A 253 -8.47 -5.57 -10.04
N SER A 254 -9.00 -4.35 -9.98
CA SER A 254 -10.43 -4.06 -10.21
C SER A 254 -10.82 -4.09 -11.69
N ASP A 255 -10.53 -5.19 -12.39
CA ASP A 255 -10.91 -5.47 -13.78
C ASP A 255 -11.37 -6.94 -13.90
N SER A 256 -11.76 -7.38 -15.10
CA SER A 256 -12.20 -8.77 -15.35
C SER A 256 -11.10 -9.79 -15.06
N ALA A 257 -11.46 -10.94 -14.49
CA ALA A 257 -10.54 -12.05 -14.21
C ALA A 257 -9.66 -12.44 -15.41
N ASP A 258 -10.22 -12.49 -16.62
CA ASP A 258 -9.47 -12.82 -17.84
C ASP A 258 -8.28 -11.87 -18.09
N LYS A 259 -8.46 -10.58 -17.82
CA LYS A 259 -7.38 -9.59 -17.93
C LYS A 259 -6.36 -9.71 -16.82
N ILE A 260 -6.79 -10.06 -15.60
CA ILE A 260 -5.87 -10.32 -14.48
C ILE A 260 -4.99 -11.52 -14.84
N HIS A 261 -5.58 -12.62 -15.30
CA HIS A 261 -4.85 -13.79 -15.77
C HIS A 261 -3.89 -13.48 -16.92
N LEU A 262 -4.35 -12.74 -17.94
CA LEU A 262 -3.49 -12.29 -19.04
C LEU A 262 -2.33 -11.41 -18.54
N GLY A 263 -2.58 -10.54 -17.57
CA GLY A 263 -1.56 -9.70 -16.94
C GLY A 263 -0.50 -10.54 -16.23
N ILE A 264 -0.91 -11.53 -15.44
CA ILE A 264 -0.01 -12.48 -14.76
C ILE A 264 0.80 -13.28 -15.77
N GLN A 265 0.17 -13.77 -16.85
CA GLN A 265 0.86 -14.51 -17.91
C GLN A 265 1.95 -13.67 -18.58
N ARG A 266 1.64 -12.43 -18.96
CA ARG A 266 2.63 -11.50 -19.53
C ARG A 266 3.75 -11.22 -18.54
N LEU A 267 3.41 -10.96 -17.29
CA LEU A 267 4.38 -10.72 -16.22
C LEU A 267 5.37 -11.88 -16.09
N ALA A 268 4.88 -13.11 -16.09
CA ALA A 268 5.72 -14.31 -16.03
C ALA A 268 6.72 -14.37 -17.21
N MET A 269 6.24 -14.13 -18.43
CA MET A 269 7.08 -14.14 -19.64
C MET A 269 8.15 -13.05 -19.61
N ILE A 270 7.79 -11.84 -19.18
CA ILE A 270 8.71 -10.69 -19.08
C ILE A 270 9.81 -10.98 -18.07
N LEU A 271 9.45 -11.46 -16.88
CA LEU A 271 10.42 -11.74 -15.82
C LEU A 271 11.36 -12.88 -16.20
N GLN A 272 10.85 -13.92 -16.87
CA GLN A 272 11.68 -15.01 -17.37
C GLN A 272 12.71 -14.52 -18.40
N ALA A 273 12.29 -13.67 -19.35
CA ALA A 273 13.18 -13.08 -20.33
C ALA A 273 14.22 -12.15 -19.66
N TYR A 274 13.78 -11.31 -18.72
CA TYR A 274 14.64 -10.36 -18.03
C TYR A 274 15.74 -11.04 -17.21
N VAL A 275 15.41 -12.09 -16.45
CA VAL A 275 16.39 -12.86 -15.68
C VAL A 275 17.38 -13.58 -16.61
N SER A 276 16.92 -14.05 -17.77
CA SER A 276 17.79 -14.69 -18.77
C SER A 276 18.76 -13.70 -19.43
N GLU A 277 18.36 -12.44 -19.61
CA GLU A 277 19.22 -11.36 -20.12
C GLU A 277 20.23 -10.88 -19.07
N ALA A 278 19.84 -10.87 -17.78
CA ALA A 278 20.66 -10.36 -16.67
C ALA A 278 21.70 -11.37 -16.16
N THR A 279 21.55 -12.66 -16.46
CA THR A 279 22.53 -13.69 -16.09
C THR A 279 23.52 -13.86 -17.24
N PRO A 280 24.82 -13.58 -17.08
CA PRO A 280 25.81 -13.89 -18.10
C PRO A 280 25.83 -15.41 -18.29
N LEU A 281 25.69 -15.88 -19.53
CA LEU A 281 26.09 -17.25 -19.87
C LEU A 281 27.58 -17.37 -19.58
N ASP A 282 28.00 -18.39 -18.83
CA ASP A 282 29.41 -18.75 -18.81
C ASP A 282 29.85 -19.20 -20.22
N ASP A 283 31.17 -19.27 -20.48
CA ASP A 283 31.74 -19.68 -21.77
C ASP A 283 31.32 -21.08 -22.26
N GLN A 284 30.47 -21.80 -21.48
CA GLN A 284 29.97 -23.15 -21.76
C GLN A 284 28.43 -23.24 -21.81
N GLY A 285 27.70 -22.12 -21.68
CA GLY A 285 26.26 -22.06 -21.89
C GLY A 285 25.42 -22.76 -20.81
N LYS A 286 25.89 -22.85 -19.55
CA LYS A 286 25.09 -23.38 -18.43
C LYS A 286 24.55 -22.27 -17.53
N VAL A 287 23.31 -22.47 -17.07
CA VAL A 287 22.64 -21.59 -16.11
C VAL A 287 23.19 -21.87 -14.71
N THR A 288 23.88 -20.89 -14.11
CA THR A 288 24.31 -20.95 -12.70
C THR A 288 23.23 -20.31 -11.84
N LEU A 289 22.33 -21.12 -11.27
CA LEU A 289 21.44 -20.65 -10.21
C LEU A 289 22.24 -20.55 -8.91
N ALA A 290 22.47 -19.34 -8.41
CA ALA A 290 22.85 -19.13 -7.02
C ALA A 290 21.59 -19.26 -6.14
N LEU A 291 21.18 -20.51 -5.90
CA LEU A 291 20.26 -20.86 -4.83
C LEU A 291 21.06 -21.65 -3.79
N ASP A 292 21.73 -20.93 -2.90
CA ASP A 292 22.38 -21.57 -1.76
C ASP A 292 21.33 -21.97 -0.71
N SER A 293 21.16 -23.28 -0.63
CA SER A 293 20.98 -24.13 0.56
C SER A 293 20.27 -23.55 1.79
N VAL A 294 19.00 -23.93 1.94
CA VAL A 294 18.43 -24.23 3.26
C VAL A 294 17.82 -25.61 3.19
N SER A 295 18.56 -26.63 3.61
CA SER A 295 17.97 -27.79 4.29
C SER A 295 19.03 -28.64 5.00
N THR A 296 18.79 -28.77 6.31
CA THR A 296 18.87 -30.00 7.11
C THR A 296 20.22 -30.69 7.27
N ASP A 297 20.86 -30.43 8.42
CA ASP A 297 21.69 -31.42 9.10
C ASP A 297 20.80 -32.57 9.60
N SER A 298 21.00 -33.76 9.04
CA SER A 298 20.61 -35.03 9.65
C SER A 298 21.63 -36.11 9.26
N ASP A 299 22.34 -36.58 10.28
CA ASP A 299 22.93 -37.91 10.50
C ASP A 299 23.02 -38.92 9.32
N SER A 300 24.24 -39.41 9.10
CA SER A 300 24.58 -40.85 8.95
C SER A 300 26.10 -40.96 8.88
N ASP A 301 26.76 -41.56 9.86
CA ASP A 301 26.96 -43.00 10.02
C ASP A 301 27.76 -43.63 8.86
N SER A 302 29.07 -43.82 9.07
CA SER A 302 29.80 -44.95 8.49
C SER A 302 31.07 -45.26 9.29
N SER A 303 31.04 -46.46 9.83
CA SER A 303 32.12 -47.34 10.26
C SER A 303 33.30 -47.39 9.28
N ASP A 304 34.55 -47.30 9.78
CA ASP A 304 35.35 -48.51 10.07
C ASP A 304 36.78 -48.19 10.56
N GLU A 305 37.10 -48.81 11.68
CA GLU A 305 38.36 -49.38 12.16
C GLU A 305 39.73 -48.69 11.90
N ARG A 306 40.43 -48.36 13.01
CA ARG A 306 41.60 -49.14 13.49
C ARG A 306 42.16 -48.67 14.86
N THR A 307 41.92 -49.53 15.86
CA THR A 307 42.84 -50.07 16.89
C THR A 307 43.69 -49.19 17.83
N ASN A 308 43.54 -49.56 19.12
CA ASN A 308 44.44 -49.50 20.30
C ASN A 308 44.21 -48.35 21.28
N SER A 309 44.12 -48.53 22.61
CA SER A 309 43.99 -49.65 23.57
C SER A 309 44.14 -49.04 24.99
N LEU A 310 43.50 -49.64 26.01
CA LEU A 310 43.73 -49.50 27.49
C LEU A 310 42.98 -48.33 28.20
N GLU A 311 42.00 -48.63 29.08
CA GLU A 311 42.08 -48.72 30.58
C GLU A 311 42.23 -47.31 31.22
N GLU A 312 41.54 -46.82 32.27
CA GLU A 312 40.83 -47.27 33.48
C GLU A 312 40.06 -46.01 34.02
N ILE A 313 38.81 -46.09 34.52
CA ILE A 313 38.36 -46.04 35.94
C ILE A 313 38.63 -44.72 36.75
N SER A 314 37.58 -44.30 37.49
CA SER A 314 37.48 -43.41 38.68
C SER A 314 37.55 -41.89 38.46
N GLU A 315 36.49 -41.12 38.74
CA GLU A 315 35.91 -40.68 40.05
C GLU A 315 36.60 -39.44 40.67
N GLU A 316 35.74 -38.45 40.93
CA GLU A 316 35.76 -37.44 42.00
C GLU A 316 36.82 -36.33 42.09
N SER A 317 36.27 -35.10 42.07
CA SER A 317 36.36 -34.05 43.11
C SER A 317 37.03 -32.71 42.76
N GLN A 318 36.21 -31.67 42.98
CA GLN A 318 36.44 -30.21 43.06
C GLN A 318 36.46 -29.40 41.75
#